data_AF-A0A5F8GVK7-F1
#
_entry.id   AF-A0A5F8GVK7-F1
#
_cell.length_a   1.000
_cell.length_b   1.000
_cell.length_c   1.000
_cell.angle_alpha   90.00
_cell.angle_beta   90.00
_cell.angle_gamma   90.00
#
_symmetry.space_group_name_H-M   'P 1'
#
loop_
_entity.id
_entity.type
_entity.pdbx_description
1 polymer ?
#
loop_
_entity_poly.entity_id
_entity_poly.type
_entity_poly.pdbx_seq_one_letter_code
_entity_poly.pdbx_strand_id
1 'polypeptide(L)'
;MATAKEILSTGDSAGRSGRRVHLGIPEAVFLEDVDAFMKQPGNESIDTVLKKLDEQYQKYKFMELNLTQKKRRLKNQIPDIKQTLHILKYMQKKKETTKPLETRFLLADNLYCKAFIPPTDKVCLWLGANVMLEYDINEAQGSLGEESLCCHQQSGILLRKT
;
A
#
# COMPACT_ATOMS: atom_id res chain seq x y z
N MET A 1 -18.95 45.66 44.57
CA MET A 1 -19.63 44.50 45.19
C MET A 1 -19.85 43.49 44.05
N ALA A 2 -18.97 42.48 43.88
CA ALA A 2 -18.99 41.18 44.57
C ALA A 2 -20.32 40.43 44.27
N THR A 3 -20.42 39.16 43.83
CA THR A 3 -19.54 37.97 43.75
C THR A 3 -20.39 36.86 43.08
N ALA A 4 -19.93 36.16 42.04
CA ALA A 4 -19.35 34.79 42.02
C ALA A 4 -20.27 33.57 42.32
N LYS A 5 -20.44 32.66 41.33
CA LYS A 5 -20.21 31.17 41.33
C LYS A 5 -20.77 30.55 40.03
N GLU A 6 -19.97 30.14 39.02
CA GLU A 6 -19.30 28.83 38.83
C GLU A 6 -20.08 27.62 39.38
N ILE A 7 -20.30 26.52 38.63
CA ILE A 7 -19.28 25.52 38.27
C ILE A 7 -19.67 24.78 36.97
N LEU A 8 -18.80 24.83 35.96
CA LEU A 8 -18.57 23.73 35.03
C LEU A 8 -17.05 23.48 35.07
N SER A 9 -16.65 22.46 35.82
CA SER A 9 -15.27 22.02 35.99
C SER A 9 -15.28 20.49 35.88
N THR A 10 -14.78 19.96 34.77
CA THR A 10 -13.42 19.44 34.54
C THR A 10 -13.33 17.95 34.89
N GLY A 11 -12.97 17.16 33.88
CA GLY A 11 -12.50 15.79 33.99
C GLY A 11 -11.45 15.57 32.92
N ASP A 12 -10.38 16.36 32.97
CA ASP A 12 -9.19 16.19 32.16
C ASP A 12 -8.30 15.15 32.86
N SER A 13 -7.93 14.10 32.14
CA SER A 13 -6.79 13.25 32.52
C SER A 13 -5.93 13.04 31.29
N ALA A 14 -5.03 13.99 31.10
CA ALA A 14 -3.91 13.94 30.19
C ALA A 14 -2.97 12.77 30.55
N GLY A 15 -2.90 11.79 29.65
CA GLY A 15 -1.88 10.74 29.61
C GLY A 15 -1.04 10.88 28.34
N ARG A 16 -0.02 11.73 28.44
CA ARG A 16 1.08 12.00 27.49
C ARG A 16 1.53 10.77 26.66
N SER A 17 1.22 10.76 25.36
CA SER A 17 2.08 10.14 24.33
C SER A 17 1.75 10.71 22.94
N GLY A 18 2.51 11.74 22.55
CA GLY A 18 2.68 12.08 21.15
C GLY A 18 3.47 10.96 20.47
N ARG A 19 2.80 9.89 20.04
CA ARG A 19 3.31 8.95 19.05
C ARG A 19 2.26 8.83 17.97
N ARG A 20 2.66 9.14 16.74
CA ARG A 20 1.78 9.15 15.58
C ARG A 20 1.11 7.78 15.47
N VAL A 21 -0.20 7.71 15.75
CA VAL A 21 -1.05 6.56 15.45
C VAL A 21 -1.23 6.53 13.93
N HIS A 22 -0.16 6.16 13.24
CA HIS A 22 -0.18 6.16 11.79
C HIS A 22 -1.17 5.06 11.37
N LEU A 23 -2.16 5.43 10.54
CA LEU A 23 -3.15 4.51 9.96
C LEU A 23 -4.26 3.97 10.88
N GLY A 24 -4.44 4.52 12.09
CA GLY A 24 -5.59 4.18 12.95
C GLY A 24 -5.54 2.79 13.58
N ILE A 25 -4.38 2.13 13.60
CA ILE A 25 -4.14 0.87 14.30
C ILE A 25 -3.86 1.18 15.78
N PRO A 26 -4.73 0.79 16.72
CA PRO A 26 -4.46 0.97 18.15
C PRO A 26 -3.24 0.14 18.57
N GLU A 27 -2.39 0.67 19.44
CA GLU A 27 -1.24 -0.08 19.98
C GLU A 27 -1.74 -1.27 20.82
N ALA A 28 -1.22 -2.46 20.55
CA ALA A 28 -1.60 -3.66 21.29
C ALA A 28 -0.96 -3.60 22.68
N VAL A 29 -1.79 -3.63 23.73
CA VAL A 29 -1.32 -3.75 25.11
C VAL A 29 -1.20 -5.23 25.43
N PHE A 30 0.02 -5.69 25.65
CA PHE A 30 0.28 -7.05 26.09
C PHE A 30 -0.03 -7.18 27.59
N LEU A 31 -0.78 -8.23 27.96
CA LEU A 31 -1.21 -8.49 29.33
C LEU A 31 -0.36 -9.62 29.90
N GLU A 32 0.63 -9.26 30.71
CA GLU A 32 1.51 -10.24 31.38
C GLU A 32 0.85 -10.83 32.64
N ASP A 33 0.04 -10.03 33.35
CA ASP A 33 -0.65 -10.44 34.57
C ASP A 33 -2.12 -10.00 34.53
N VAL A 34 -3.01 -10.99 34.52
CA VAL A 34 -4.47 -10.82 34.43
C VAL A 34 -5.03 -10.22 35.73
N ASP A 35 -4.45 -10.57 36.88
CA ASP A 35 -4.91 -10.11 38.19
C ASP A 35 -4.56 -8.63 38.42
N ALA A 36 -3.42 -8.19 37.89
CA ALA A 36 -3.02 -6.79 37.89
C ALA A 36 -3.90 -5.93 36.96
N PHE A 37 -4.36 -6.50 35.84
CA PHE A 37 -5.23 -5.82 34.89
C PHE A 37 -6.68 -5.65 35.38
N MET A 38 -7.20 -6.64 36.09
CA MET A 38 -8.55 -6.56 36.69
C MET A 38 -8.61 -5.56 37.87
N LYS A 39 -7.48 -5.24 38.51
CA LYS A 39 -7.39 -4.23 39.58
C LYS A 39 -7.38 -2.78 39.07
N GLN A 40 -7.30 -2.54 37.76
CA GLN A 40 -7.28 -1.19 37.20
C GLN A 40 -8.65 -0.51 37.32
N PRO A 41 -8.70 0.80 37.66
CA PRO A 41 -9.96 1.54 37.76
C PRO A 41 -10.61 1.63 36.37
N GLY A 42 -11.80 1.02 36.20
CA GLY A 42 -12.53 0.95 34.92
C GLY A 42 -12.79 -0.45 34.37
N ASN A 43 -12.34 -1.49 35.07
CA ASN A 43 -12.57 -2.93 34.77
C ASN A 43 -13.45 -3.60 35.84
N GLU A 44 -14.61 -3.02 36.15
CA GLU A 44 -15.44 -3.44 37.29
C GLU A 44 -16.23 -4.74 37.06
N SER A 45 -16.46 -5.13 35.80
CA SER A 45 -17.17 -6.37 35.44
C SER A 45 -16.47 -7.14 34.32
N ILE A 46 -16.35 -8.46 34.49
CA ILE A 46 -15.71 -9.40 33.56
C ILE A 46 -16.33 -9.27 32.15
N ASP A 47 -17.65 -9.13 32.07
CA ASP A 47 -18.38 -9.02 30.80
C ASP A 47 -17.99 -7.77 30.01
N THR A 48 -17.73 -6.67 30.72
CA THR A 48 -17.31 -5.41 30.08
C THR A 48 -15.89 -5.48 29.55
N VAL A 49 -15.01 -6.20 30.24
CA VAL A 49 -13.62 -6.41 29.82
C VAL A 49 -13.55 -7.34 28.61
N LEU A 50 -14.28 -8.45 28.64
CA LEU A 50 -14.37 -9.37 27.50
C LEU A 50 -14.92 -8.67 26.26
N LYS A 51 -15.99 -7.86 26.42
CA LYS A 51 -16.54 -7.08 25.30
C LYS A 51 -15.52 -6.08 24.72
N LYS A 52 -14.75 -5.38 25.56
CA LYS A 52 -13.69 -4.47 25.10
C LYS A 52 -12.59 -5.22 24.34
N LEU A 53 -12.17 -6.40 24.82
CA LEU A 53 -11.15 -7.23 24.18
C LEU A 53 -11.65 -7.79 22.84
N ASP A 54 -12.89 -8.25 22.76
CA ASP A 54 -13.51 -8.70 21.51
C ASP A 54 -13.60 -7.56 20.49
N GLU A 55 -14.02 -6.36 20.90
CA GLU A 55 -14.05 -5.18 20.03
C GLU A 55 -12.66 -4.80 19.50
N GLN A 56 -11.63 -4.89 20.35
CA GLN A 56 -10.24 -4.67 19.91
C GLN A 56 -9.77 -5.76 18.95
N TYR A 57 -10.05 -7.03 19.25
CA TYR A 57 -9.70 -8.16 18.38
C TYR A 57 -10.34 -8.03 16.99
N GLN A 58 -11.62 -7.66 16.90
CA GLN A 58 -12.29 -7.46 15.61
C GLN A 58 -11.66 -6.32 14.81
N LYS A 59 -11.26 -5.22 15.46
CA LYS A 59 -10.54 -4.11 14.81
C LYS A 59 -9.20 -4.58 14.25
N TYR A 60 -8.41 -5.31 15.03
CA TYR A 60 -7.12 -5.86 14.57
C TYR A 60 -7.28 -6.79 13.39
N LYS A 61 -8.21 -7.74 13.47
CA LYS A 61 -8.49 -8.69 12.40
C LYS A 61 -8.91 -8.00 11.09
N PHE A 62 -9.74 -6.96 11.19
CA PHE A 62 -10.12 -6.16 10.03
C PHE A 62 -8.92 -5.44 9.41
N MET A 63 -8.07 -4.82 10.23
CA MET A 63 -6.87 -4.10 9.75
C MET A 63 -5.84 -5.06 9.14
N GLU A 64 -5.60 -6.21 9.75
CA GLU A 64 -4.73 -7.27 9.22
C GLU A 64 -5.18 -7.71 7.82
N LEU A 65 -6.49 -7.94 7.65
CA LEU A 65 -7.06 -8.34 6.36
C LEU A 65 -6.84 -7.26 5.29
N ASN A 66 -7.03 -5.98 5.64
CA ASN A 66 -6.76 -4.86 4.72
C ASN A 66 -5.28 -4.76 4.33
N LEU A 67 -4.36 -4.90 5.29
CA LEU A 67 -2.92 -4.86 5.04
C LEU A 67 -2.48 -6.05 4.18
N THR A 68 -2.99 -7.25 4.47
CA THR A 68 -2.70 -8.47 3.71
C THR A 68 -3.18 -8.36 2.26
N GLN A 69 -4.39 -7.81 2.04
CA GLN A 69 -4.89 -7.55 0.69
C GLN A 69 -4.03 -6.55 -0.07
N LYS A 70 -3.64 -5.43 0.57
CA LYS A 70 -2.72 -4.44 -0.03
C LYS A 70 -1.37 -5.06 -0.38
N LYS A 71 -0.81 -5.90 0.50
CA LYS A 71 0.44 -6.63 0.29
C LYS A 71 0.34 -7.53 -0.93
N ARG A 72 -0.76 -8.28 -1.06
CA ARG A 72 -1.00 -9.17 -2.19
C ARG A 72 -1.10 -8.42 -3.51
N ARG A 73 -1.82 -7.29 -3.55
CA ARG A 73 -1.94 -6.45 -4.75
C ARG A 73 -0.57 -5.94 -5.22
N LEU A 74 0.20 -5.34 -4.31
CA LEU A 74 1.55 -4.86 -4.63
C LEU A 74 2.48 -6.00 -5.08
N LYS A 75 2.42 -7.16 -4.41
CA LYS A 75 3.22 -8.33 -4.78
C LYS A 75 2.90 -8.84 -6.19
N ASN A 76 1.65 -8.75 -6.62
CA ASN A 76 1.23 -9.13 -7.95
C ASN A 76 1.63 -8.09 -9.01
N GLN A 77 1.67 -6.80 -8.69
CA GLN A 77 2.04 -5.72 -9.64
C GLN A 77 3.55 -5.65 -9.91
N ILE A 78 4.38 -5.99 -8.92
CA ILE A 78 5.85 -5.96 -9.04
C ILE A 78 6.39 -6.76 -10.25
N PRO A 79 5.98 -8.02 -10.51
CA PRO A 79 6.48 -8.76 -11.68
C PRO A 79 6.07 -8.10 -13.00
N ASP A 80 4.86 -7.58 -13.10
CA ASP A 80 4.36 -6.93 -14.32
C ASP A 80 5.20 -5.70 -14.68
N ILE A 81 5.46 -4.82 -13.69
CA ILE A 81 6.31 -3.62 -13.89
C ILE A 81 7.74 -4.03 -14.29
N LYS A 82 8.31 -5.06 -13.66
CA LYS A 82 9.65 -5.57 -14.01
C LYS A 82 9.71 -6.13 -15.42
N GLN A 83 8.67 -6.83 -15.86
CA GLN A 83 8.58 -7.37 -17.21
C GLN A 83 8.50 -6.24 -18.25
N THR A 84 7.70 -5.20 -18.00
CA THR A 84 7.61 -4.03 -18.87
C THR A 84 8.96 -3.31 -18.97
N LEU A 85 9.67 -3.12 -17.85
CA LEU A 85 11.02 -2.54 -17.85
C LEU A 85 12.03 -3.39 -18.64
N HIS A 86 11.93 -4.71 -18.57
CA HIS A 86 12.77 -5.60 -19.36
C HIS A 86 12.51 -5.47 -20.87
N ILE A 87 11.23 -5.36 -21.25
CA ILE A 87 10.83 -5.14 -22.65
C ILE A 87 11.36 -3.79 -23.16
N LEU A 88 11.23 -2.71 -22.39
CA LEU A 88 11.75 -1.40 -22.77
C LEU A 88 13.27 -1.41 -22.97
N LYS A 89 14.02 -2.06 -22.06
CA LYS A 89 15.48 -2.24 -22.22
C LYS A 89 15.83 -3.04 -23.48
N TYR A 90 15.03 -4.06 -23.79
CA TYR A 90 15.21 -4.84 -25.02
C TYR A 90 14.96 -3.99 -26.27
N MET A 91 13.89 -3.18 -26.28
CA MET A 91 13.59 -2.26 -27.37
C MET A 91 14.68 -1.19 -27.55
N GLN A 92 15.20 -0.64 -26.44
CA GLN A 92 16.29 0.32 -26.46
C GLN A 92 17.57 -0.27 -27.07
N LYS A 93 17.96 -1.50 -26.67
CA LYS A 93 19.12 -2.20 -27.25
C LYS A 93 18.92 -2.53 -28.73
N LYS A 94 17.68 -2.84 -29.12
CA LYS A 94 17.33 -3.10 -30.52
C LYS A 94 17.32 -1.85 -31.37
N LYS A 95 17.03 -0.67 -30.82
CA LYS A 95 17.15 0.60 -31.54
C LYS A 95 18.58 0.84 -32.08
N GLU A 96 19.60 0.45 -31.31
CA GLU A 96 21.00 0.55 -31.76
C GLU A 96 21.33 -0.42 -32.91
N THR A 97 20.57 -1.50 -33.04
CA THR A 97 20.73 -2.48 -34.11
C THR A 97 19.72 -2.17 -35.21
N THR A 98 20.16 -1.66 -36.37
CA THR A 98 19.30 -1.24 -37.50
C THR A 98 18.43 -2.35 -38.14
N LYS A 99 18.34 -3.53 -37.53
CA LYS A 99 17.59 -4.68 -38.03
C LYS A 99 16.13 -4.62 -37.55
N PRO A 100 15.14 -4.84 -38.43
CA PRO A 100 13.74 -4.91 -38.04
C PRO A 100 13.51 -6.06 -37.05
N LEU A 101 12.68 -5.81 -36.03
CA LEU A 101 12.35 -6.79 -35.01
C LEU A 101 11.15 -7.63 -35.48
N GLU A 102 11.36 -8.92 -35.72
CA GLU A 102 10.25 -9.85 -35.92
C GLU A 102 9.62 -10.17 -34.56
N THR A 103 8.34 -9.86 -34.41
CA THR A 103 7.56 -10.16 -33.20
C THR A 103 6.23 -10.80 -33.57
N ARG A 104 5.60 -11.43 -32.56
CA ARG A 104 4.25 -11.95 -32.67
C ARG A 104 3.33 -11.09 -31.83
N PHE A 105 2.47 -10.31 -32.47
CA PHE A 105 1.46 -9.51 -31.79
C PHE A 105 0.25 -10.37 -31.43
N LEU A 106 -0.27 -10.15 -30.23
CA LEU A 106 -1.51 -10.77 -29.77
C LEU A 106 -2.68 -9.92 -30.25
N LEU A 107 -3.56 -10.50 -31.08
CA LEU A 107 -4.80 -9.84 -31.55
C LEU A 107 -6.00 -10.20 -30.67
N ALA A 108 -6.04 -11.46 -30.24
CA ALA A 108 -7.04 -12.02 -29.33
C ALA A 108 -6.41 -13.14 -28.52
N ASP A 109 -7.11 -13.63 -27.50
CA ASP A 109 -6.65 -14.75 -26.69
C ASP A 109 -6.41 -15.98 -27.59
N ASN A 110 -5.15 -16.40 -27.72
CA ASN A 110 -4.63 -17.46 -28.60
C ASN A 110 -4.47 -17.12 -30.10
N LEU A 111 -4.72 -15.87 -30.54
CA LEU A 111 -4.49 -15.44 -31.92
C LEU A 111 -3.26 -14.53 -32.01
N TYR A 112 -2.23 -14.99 -32.71
CA TYR A 112 -0.98 -14.26 -32.90
C TYR A 112 -0.69 -13.97 -34.37
N CYS A 113 -0.34 -12.72 -34.67
CA CYS A 113 0.11 -12.31 -36.01
C CYS A 113 1.60 -12.01 -36.01
N LYS A 114 2.30 -12.50 -37.04
CA LYS A 114 3.70 -12.12 -37.28
C LYS A 114 3.75 -10.70 -37.83
N ALA A 115 4.55 -9.85 -37.20
CA ALA A 115 4.77 -8.48 -37.65
C ALA A 115 6.25 -8.10 -37.55
N PHE A 116 6.66 -7.19 -38.44
CA PHE A 116 7.99 -6.60 -38.44
C PHE A 116 7.89 -5.18 -37.87
N ILE A 117 8.59 -4.93 -36.77
CA ILE A 117 8.61 -3.62 -36.12
C ILE A 117 9.89 -2.89 -36.55
N PRO A 118 9.78 -1.72 -37.21
CA PRO A 118 10.94 -0.86 -37.44
C PRO A 118 11.44 -0.28 -36.11
N PRO A 119 12.74 0.06 -35.99
CA PRO A 119 13.25 0.70 -34.78
C PRO A 119 12.48 1.99 -34.51
N THR A 120 11.78 2.02 -33.37
CA THR A 120 10.85 3.09 -32.99
C THR A 120 11.26 3.64 -31.62
N ASP A 121 11.04 4.95 -31.44
CA ASP A 121 11.49 5.71 -30.26
C ASP A 121 10.41 5.91 -29.20
N LYS A 122 9.18 5.59 -29.56
CA LYS A 122 7.97 5.92 -28.82
C LYS A 122 7.22 4.65 -28.43
N VAL A 123 6.62 4.67 -27.25
CA VAL A 123 5.85 3.57 -26.66
C VAL A 123 4.56 4.14 -26.06
N CYS A 124 3.45 3.45 -26.27
CA CYS A 124 2.18 3.85 -25.68
C CYS A 124 1.95 3.15 -24.34
N LEU A 125 1.76 3.93 -23.27
CA LEU A 125 1.42 3.43 -21.94
C LEU A 125 -0.04 3.70 -21.62
N TRP A 126 -0.66 2.73 -20.94
CA TRP A 126 -2.01 2.86 -20.42
C TRP A 126 -1.97 3.33 -18.97
N LEU A 127 -2.47 4.55 -18.71
CA LEU A 127 -2.46 5.15 -17.37
C LEU A 127 -3.73 4.81 -16.56
N GLY A 128 -4.71 4.16 -17.20
CA GLY A 128 -6.02 3.89 -16.61
C GLY A 128 -7.07 4.89 -17.07
N ALA A 129 -8.30 4.73 -16.56
CA ALA A 129 -9.45 5.59 -16.89
C ALA A 129 -9.70 5.82 -18.39
N ASN A 130 -9.44 4.82 -19.24
CA ASN A 130 -9.54 4.91 -20.70
C ASN A 130 -8.57 5.92 -21.36
N VAL A 131 -7.44 6.21 -20.71
CA VAL A 131 -6.41 7.13 -21.22
C VAL A 131 -5.13 6.36 -21.58
N MET A 132 -4.68 6.56 -22.81
CA MET A 132 -3.40 6.10 -23.34
C MET A 132 -2.55 7.30 -23.73
N LEU A 133 -1.28 7.33 -23.31
CA LEU A 133 -0.33 8.38 -23.69
C LEU A 133 0.90 7.76 -24.35
N GLU A 134 1.44 8.48 -25.33
CA GLU A 134 2.69 8.16 -25.99
C GLU A 134 3.85 8.77 -25.19
N TYR A 135 4.83 7.94 -24.87
CA TYR A 135 6.05 8.32 -24.15
C TYR A 135 7.27 7.93 -24.97
N ASP A 136 8.34 8.69 -24.84
CA ASP A 136 9.63 8.26 -25.35
C ASP A 136 10.21 7.14 -24.45
N ILE A 137 11.03 6.25 -25.01
CA ILE A 137 11.59 5.09 -24.29
C ILE A 137 12.29 5.50 -22.98
N ASN A 138 12.99 6.63 -22.97
CA ASN A 138 13.72 7.12 -21.79
C ASN A 138 12.75 7.62 -20.69
N GLU A 139 11.69 8.33 -21.07
CA GLU A 139 10.67 8.82 -20.13
C GLU A 139 9.88 7.66 -19.55
N ALA A 140 9.48 6.70 -20.38
CA ALA A 140 8.78 5.49 -19.95
C ALA A 140 9.59 4.69 -18.93
N GLN A 141 10.91 4.57 -19.12
CA GLN A 141 11.81 3.94 -18.14
C GLN A 141 11.85 4.72 -16.81
N GLY A 142 11.84 6.05 -16.87
CA GLY A 142 11.78 6.91 -15.70
C GLY A 142 10.48 6.71 -14.91
N SER A 143 9.33 6.83 -15.58
CA SER A 143 8.00 6.68 -14.96
C SER A 143 7.80 5.29 -14.34
N LEU A 144 8.14 4.22 -15.07
CA LEU A 144 8.04 2.86 -14.56
C LEU A 144 9.08 2.57 -13.46
N GLY A 145 10.24 3.21 -13.51
CA GLY A 145 11.26 3.14 -12.48
C GLY A 145 10.78 3.74 -11.17
N GLU A 146 10.20 4.94 -11.22
CA GLU A 146 9.59 5.60 -10.06
C GLU A 146 8.43 4.77 -9.50
N GLU A 147 7.56 4.24 -10.37
CA GLU A 147 6.45 3.37 -9.97
C GLU A 147 6.97 2.10 -9.26
N SER A 148 8.01 1.47 -9.80
CA SER A 148 8.62 0.28 -9.19
C SER A 148 9.21 0.57 -7.81
N LEU A 149 9.81 1.75 -7.62
CA LEU A 149 10.42 2.19 -6.38
C LEU A 149 9.35 2.52 -5.35
N CYS A 150 8.28 3.19 -5.77
CA CYS A 150 7.09 3.42 -4.96
C CYS A 150 6.45 2.10 -4.50
N CYS A 151 6.23 1.14 -5.39
CA CYS A 151 5.69 -0.18 -5.05
C CYS A 151 6.62 -0.93 -4.06
N HIS A 152 7.94 -0.87 -4.25
CA HIS A 152 8.90 -1.49 -3.34
C HIS A 152 8.88 -0.83 -1.96
N GLN A 153 8.89 0.51 -1.90
CA GLN A 153 8.80 1.29 -0.67
C GLN A 153 7.51 0.96 0.09
N GLN A 154 6.37 0.92 -0.60
CA GLN A 154 5.08 0.55 -0.01
C GLN A 154 5.09 -0.88 0.53
N SER A 155 5.72 -1.82 -0.19
CA SER A 155 5.86 -3.21 0.30
C SER A 155 6.75 -3.32 1.54
N GLY A 156 7.86 -2.57 1.61
CA GLY A 156 8.77 -2.55 2.75
C GLY A 156 8.16 -1.87 3.98
N ILE A 157 7.44 -0.77 3.76
CA ILE A 157 6.64 -0.10 4.78
C ILE A 157 5.58 -1.04 5.35
N LEU A 158 4.97 -1.87 4.50
CA LEU A 158 3.95 -2.84 4.91
C LEU A 158 4.54 -4.01 5.69
N LEU A 159 5.73 -4.50 5.30
CA LEU A 159 6.46 -5.56 6.01
C LEU A 159 6.96 -5.13 7.39
N ARG A 160 7.31 -3.86 7.58
CA ARG A 160 7.71 -3.35 8.91
C ARG A 160 6.52 -3.16 9.87
N LYS A 161 5.29 -3.30 9.38
CA LYS A 161 4.05 -3.05 10.14
C LYS A 161 3.25 -4.31 10.44
N THR A 162 3.49 -5.40 9.72
CA THR A 162 3.06 -6.77 10.06
C THR A 162 4.13 -7.41 10.90
#